data_AF-A0A6P0RI18-F1
#
_entry.id   AF-A0A6P0RI18-F1
#
_cell.length_a   1.000
_cell.length_b   1.000
_cell.length_c   1.000
_cell.angle_alpha   90.00
_cell.angle_beta   90.00
_cell.angle_gamma   90.00
#
_symmetry.space_group_name_H-M   'P 1'
#
loop_
_entity.id
_entity.type
_entity.pdbx_description
1 polymer ?
#
loop_
_entity_poly.entity_id
_entity_poly.type
_entity_poly.pdbx_seq_one_letter_code
_entity_poly.pdbx_strand_id
1 'polypeptide(L)' 'RTRTMEVYRPNHEKVVLRDGDVLQVPELLPGWELPVVEVWAPEF' A
#
# COMPACT_ATOMS: atom_id res chain seq x y z
N ARG A 1 3.61 -15.84 7.58
CA ARG A 1 2.96 -15.69 6.25
C ARG A 1 3.46 -14.38 5.66
N THR A 2 3.69 -14.29 4.35
CA THR A 2 4.09 -13.00 3.74
C THR A 2 2.84 -12.17 3.47
N ARG A 3 2.79 -10.93 3.99
CA ARG A 3 1.71 -9.98 3.74
C ARG A 3 2.18 -8.96 2.71
N THR A 4 1.41 -8.78 1.65
CA THR A 4 1.77 -7.90 0.54
C THR A 4 0.53 -7.24 -0.03
N MET A 5 0.66 -5.99 -0.47
CA MET A 5 -0.34 -5.26 -1.23
C MET A 5 0.19 -5.02 -2.64
N GLU A 6 -0.61 -5.34 -3.66
CA GLU A 6 -0.30 -5.07 -5.05
C GLU A 6 -1.05 -3.83 -5.53
N VAL A 7 -0.33 -2.87 -6.10
CA VAL A 7 -0.89 -1.61 -6.59
C VAL A 7 -0.75 -1.57 -8.10
N TYR A 8 -1.87 -1.36 -8.78
CA TYR A 8 -1.94 -1.25 -10.23
C TYR A 8 -2.38 0.17 -10.61
N ARG A 9 -1.61 0.80 -11.50
CA ARG A 9 -1.92 2.13 -12.05
C ARG A 9 -1.91 2.06 -13.58
N PRO A 10 -2.73 2.88 -14.27
CA PRO A 10 -2.69 2.96 -15.72
C PRO A 10 -1.27 3.28 -16.21
N ASN A 11 -0.79 2.54 -17.21
CA ASN A 11 0.52 2.73 -17.84
C ASN A 11 1.74 2.62 -16.90
N HIS A 12 1.60 1.98 -15.74
CA HIS A 12 2.71 1.70 -14.83
C HIS A 12 2.85 0.21 -14.60
N GLU A 13 4.07 -0.23 -14.30
CA GLU A 13 4.27 -1.58 -13.77
C GLU A 13 3.61 -1.73 -12.41
N LYS A 14 3.22 -2.97 -12.09
CA LYS A 14 2.68 -3.33 -10.78
C LYS A 14 3.71 -3.03 -9.70
N VAL A 15 3.28 -2.33 -8.65
CA VAL A 15 4.10 -2.12 -7.46
C VAL A 15 3.65 -3.11 -6.38
N VAL A 16 4.61 -3.75 -5.70
CA VAL A 16 4.34 -4.63 -4.56
C VAL A 16 4.85 -3.94 -3.30
N LEU A 17 3.93 -3.63 -2.40
CA LEU A 17 4.19 -3.04 -1.09
C LEU A 17 4.16 -4.13 -0.01
N ARG A 18 5.00 -3.99 1.00
CA ARG A 18 5.19 -4.91 2.12
C ARG A 18 4.97 -4.18 3.43
N ASP A 19 5.01 -4.92 4.53
CA ASP A 19 5.01 -4.33 5.86
C ASP A 19 6.18 -3.34 6.00
N GLY A 20 5.87 -2.12 6.48
CA GLY A 20 6.81 -1.00 6.56
C GLY A 20 6.70 0.00 5.40
N ASP A 21 6.06 -0.37 4.29
CA ASP A 21 5.76 0.56 3.21
C ASP A 21 4.49 1.38 3.51
N VAL A 22 4.34 2.51 2.81
CA VAL A 22 3.17 3.40 2.87
C VAL A 22 2.58 3.57 1.48
N LEU A 23 1.27 3.31 1.33
CA LEU A 23 0.54 3.64 0.12
C LEU A 23 0.23 5.13 0.10
N GLN A 24 0.64 5.79 -0.98
CA GLN A 24 0.25 7.16 -1.31
C GLN A 24 -0.41 7.19 -2.68
N VAL A 25 -1.41 8.04 -2.84
CA VAL A 25 -2.14 8.26 -4.11
C VAL A 25 -2.25 9.76 -4.39
N PRO A 26 -1.12 10.49 -4.51
CA PRO A 26 -1.12 11.96 -4.60
C PRO A 26 -1.92 12.51 -5.79
N GLU A 27 -2.08 11.71 -6.85
CA GLU A 27 -2.85 12.03 -8.04
C GLU A 27 -4.37 12.13 -7.79
N LEU A 28 -4.89 11.44 -6.77
CA LEU A 28 -6.32 11.44 -6.42
C LEU A 28 -6.59 12.03 -5.02
N LEU A 29 -5.68 11.78 -4.07
CA LEU A 29 -5.79 12.14 -2.66
C LEU A 29 -4.47 12.79 -2.18
N PRO A 30 -4.27 14.09 -2.47
CA PRO A 30 -3.05 14.79 -2.05
C PRO A 30 -2.88 14.78 -0.53
N GLY A 31 -1.70 14.35 -0.06
CA GLY A 31 -1.35 14.31 1.37
C GLY A 31 -1.98 13.16 2.16
N TRP A 32 -2.72 12.26 1.53
CA TRP A 32 -3.22 11.05 2.18
C TRP A 32 -2.16 9.95 2.20
N GLU A 33 -2.07 9.23 3.31
CA GLU A 33 -1.12 8.15 3.55
C GLU A 33 -1.83 6.95 4.20
N LEU A 34 -1.46 5.73 3.79
CA LEU A 34 -1.88 4.49 4.44
C LEU A 34 -0.69 3.56 4.64
N PRO A 35 -0.19 3.42 5.88
CA PRO A 35 0.79 2.39 6.21
C PRO A 35 0.23 1.00 5.89
N VAL A 36 0.97 0.20 5.11
CA VAL A 36 0.48 -1.13 4.66
C VAL A 36 0.15 -2.06 5.82
N VAL A 37 0.86 -1.90 6.95
CA VAL A 37 0.65 -2.70 8.16
C VAL A 37 -0.75 -2.51 8.77
N GLU A 38 -1.38 -1.35 8.58
CA GLU A 38 -2.71 -1.03 9.14
C GLU A 38 -3.86 -1.73 8.40
N VAL A 39 -3.60 -2.28 7.21
CA VAL A 39 -4.59 -3.02 6.42
C VAL A 39 -4.95 -4.37 7.08
N TRP A 40 -4.01 -4.94 7.82
CA TRP A 40 -4.15 -6.28 8.38
C TRP A 40 -4.71 -6.24 9.79
N ALA A 41 -5.51 -7.25 10.15
CA ALA A 41 -5.93 -7.42 11.53
C ALA A 41 -4.69 -7.59 12.43
N PRO A 42 -4.72 -7.06 13.68
CA PRO A 42 -3.65 -7.28 14.63
C PRO A 42 -3.47 -8.78 14.93
N GLU A 43 -2.23 -9.25 14.95
CA GLU A 43 -1.90 -10.57 15.45
C GLU A 43 -1.61 -10.42 16.96
N PHE A 44 -2.31 -11.18 17.81
CA PHE A 44 -2.16 -11.20 19.27
C PHE A 44 -1.59 -12.54 19.73
#